data_AF-A0A2D4JBT0-F1
#
_entry.id   AF-A0A2D4JBT0-F1
#
_cell.length_a   1.000
_cell.length_b   1.000
_cell.length_c   1.000
_cell.angle_alpha   90.00
_cell.angle_beta   90.00
_cell.angle_gamma   90.00
#
_symmetry.space_group_name_H-M   'P 1'
#
loop_
_entity.id
_entity.type
_entity.pdbx_description
1 polymer ?
#
loop_
_entity_poly.entity_id
_entity_poly.type
_entity_poly.pdbx_seq_one_letter_code
_entity_poly.pdbx_strand_id
1 'polypeptide(L)'
;DPFSPKYQDRLSIPGMMIRPKTEALEITYNLSKTESWDSYVKMLNTFLEAYNDSRQVAMNEFCQPGRYNEQPDNGVLNYPKRSCQFNRTMLRDCSGLNDSTYGYQEGQPCILVKMNRVINFYAGGNQPMNVSCSAKKEEDMQKLGELAMFPADGNIDLMYFPYYGKKVQVNYTQPV
;
A
#
# COMPACT_ATOMS: atom_id res chain seq x y z
N ASP A 1 17.03 18.57 -14.27
CA ASP A 1 16.08 18.71 -13.16
C ASP A 1 16.53 17.79 -12.01
N PRO A 2 16.77 18.31 -10.79
CA PRO A 2 17.17 17.49 -9.63
C PRO A 2 16.01 16.74 -8.94
N PHE A 3 14.76 17.00 -9.35
CA PHE A 3 13.54 16.47 -8.74
C PHE A 3 12.92 15.31 -9.55
N SER A 4 13.08 15.31 -10.87
CA SER A 4 12.60 14.24 -11.75
C SER A 4 13.77 13.50 -12.43
N PRO A 5 13.72 12.17 -12.53
CA PRO A 5 14.74 11.41 -13.23
C PRO A 5 14.69 11.69 -14.74
N LYS A 6 15.85 11.71 -15.38
CA LYS A 6 15.98 11.97 -16.83
C LYS A 6 15.36 10.88 -17.70
N TYR A 7 15.38 9.62 -17.24
CA TYR A 7 14.88 8.46 -17.96
C TYR A 7 14.02 7.60 -17.04
N GLN A 8 12.88 7.11 -17.55
CA GLN A 8 11.93 6.24 -16.84
C GLN A 8 11.40 5.10 -17.73
N ASP A 9 12.04 4.86 -18.87
CA ASP A 9 11.66 3.86 -19.89
C ASP A 9 11.54 2.43 -19.34
N ARG A 10 12.31 2.11 -18.28
CA ARG A 10 12.29 0.80 -17.60
C ARG A 10 11.28 0.73 -16.43
N LEU A 11 10.49 1.77 -16.21
CA LEU A 11 9.54 1.90 -15.09
C LEU A 11 8.09 2.17 -15.59
N SER A 12 7.81 1.87 -16.87
CA SER A 12 6.51 2.11 -17.50
C SER A 12 5.35 1.37 -16.83
N ILE A 13 5.62 0.19 -16.26
CA ILE A 13 4.65 -0.61 -15.52
C ILE A 13 5.15 -0.77 -14.08
N PRO A 14 4.49 -0.15 -13.09
CA PRO A 14 4.92 -0.29 -11.70
C PRO A 14 4.66 -1.70 -11.20
N GLY A 15 5.70 -2.32 -10.64
CA GLY A 15 5.58 -3.64 -10.02
C GLY A 15 4.73 -3.64 -8.75
N MET A 16 4.33 -4.83 -8.32
CA MET A 16 3.58 -5.07 -7.09
C MET A 16 4.45 -5.84 -6.09
N MET A 17 4.28 -5.56 -4.81
CA MET A 17 5.00 -6.18 -3.71
C MET A 17 4.00 -6.50 -2.58
N ILE A 18 4.26 -7.57 -1.83
CA ILE A 18 3.46 -7.91 -0.65
C ILE A 18 4.23 -7.65 0.66
N ARG A 19 3.48 -7.49 1.75
CA ARG A 19 3.99 -7.55 3.14
C ARG A 19 3.22 -8.60 3.93
N PRO A 20 3.88 -9.37 4.81
CA PRO A 20 5.31 -9.33 5.13
C PRO A 20 6.21 -9.76 3.95
N LYS A 21 7.39 -9.14 3.82
CA LYS A 21 8.33 -9.44 2.71
C LYS A 21 9.28 -10.56 3.12
N THR A 22 9.08 -11.76 2.59
CA THR A 22 10.02 -12.88 2.69
C THR A 22 10.92 -12.92 1.45
N GLU A 23 11.97 -13.74 1.47
CA GLU A 23 12.91 -13.87 0.34
C GLU A 23 12.22 -14.44 -0.92
N ALA A 24 11.37 -15.45 -0.72
CA ALA A 24 10.66 -16.15 -1.81
C ALA A 24 9.23 -15.65 -2.05
N LEU A 25 8.76 -14.63 -1.32
CA LEU A 25 7.34 -14.24 -1.27
C LEU A 25 6.40 -15.37 -0.81
N GLU A 26 6.95 -16.35 -0.09
CA GLU A 26 6.22 -17.45 0.55
C GLU A 26 6.05 -17.16 2.03
N ILE A 27 4.89 -17.54 2.57
CA ILE A 27 4.54 -17.42 3.99
C ILE A 27 4.12 -18.80 4.47
N THR A 28 4.94 -19.36 5.35
CA THR A 28 4.71 -20.68 5.94
C THR A 28 4.82 -20.55 7.45
N TYR A 29 3.82 -21.06 8.17
CA TYR A 29 3.77 -21.06 9.62
C TYR A 29 2.90 -22.21 10.12
N ASN A 30 2.91 -22.47 11.42
CA ASN A 30 2.13 -23.54 12.04
C ASN A 30 1.25 -22.96 13.14
N LEU A 31 -0.08 -23.06 13.00
CA LEU A 31 -1.11 -22.54 13.91
C LEU A 31 -0.94 -22.92 15.38
N SER A 32 -0.34 -24.06 15.70
CA SER A 32 -0.11 -24.47 17.09
C SER A 32 1.14 -23.85 17.71
N LYS A 33 1.98 -23.17 16.92
CA LYS A 33 3.25 -22.59 17.35
C LYS A 33 3.28 -21.08 17.09
N THR A 34 2.90 -20.29 18.08
CA THR A 34 2.84 -18.81 18.00
C THR A 34 4.14 -18.16 17.53
N GLU A 35 5.28 -18.71 17.95
CA GLU A 35 6.61 -18.25 17.52
C GLU A 35 6.84 -18.36 16.01
N SER A 36 6.10 -19.23 15.31
CA SER A 36 6.28 -19.45 13.87
C SER A 36 5.76 -18.31 12.98
N TRP A 37 4.93 -17.41 13.52
CA TRP A 37 4.44 -16.22 12.80
C TRP A 37 4.78 -14.88 13.47
N ASP A 38 5.43 -14.91 14.63
CA ASP A 38 5.82 -13.70 15.37
C ASP A 38 6.71 -12.76 14.53
N SER A 39 7.59 -13.31 13.69
CA SER A 39 8.38 -12.51 12.75
C SER A 39 7.52 -11.76 11.73
N TYR A 40 6.46 -12.37 11.22
CA TYR A 40 5.55 -11.76 10.26
C TYR A 40 4.77 -10.61 10.90
N VAL A 41 4.25 -10.83 12.11
CA VAL A 41 3.55 -9.81 12.91
C VAL A 41 4.46 -8.61 13.18
N LYS A 42 5.71 -8.85 13.59
CA LYS A 42 6.70 -7.78 13.80
C LYS A 42 6.96 -6.98 12.53
N MET A 43 7.13 -7.65 11.39
CA MET A 43 7.34 -6.99 10.10
C MET A 43 6.14 -6.14 9.68
N LEU A 44 4.91 -6.61 9.91
CA LEU A 44 3.68 -5.87 9.61
C LEU A 44 3.54 -4.64 10.51
N ASN A 45 3.78 -4.78 11.82
CA ASN A 45 3.76 -3.66 12.77
C ASN A 45 4.78 -2.58 12.42
N THR A 46 6.03 -2.96 12.15
CA THR A 46 7.07 -2.02 11.72
C THR A 46 6.72 -1.33 10.42
N PHE A 47 6.13 -2.07 9.47
CA PHE A 47 5.70 -1.48 8.20
C PHE A 47 4.56 -0.47 8.38
N LEU A 48 3.58 -0.78 9.23
CA LEU A 48 2.37 0.02 9.45
C LEU A 48 2.58 1.25 10.36
N GLU A 49 3.73 1.39 11.02
CA GLU A 49 4.03 2.52 11.90
C GLU A 49 3.90 3.88 11.20
N ALA A 50 4.27 3.96 9.92
CA ALA A 50 4.12 5.18 9.13
C ALA A 50 2.66 5.54 8.83
N TYR A 51 1.74 4.58 8.91
CA TYR A 51 0.33 4.72 8.54
C TYR A 51 -0.57 4.99 9.75
N ASN A 52 -0.03 4.95 10.97
CA ASN A 52 -0.78 5.31 12.17
C ASN A 52 -1.49 6.66 11.96
N ASP A 53 -2.79 6.69 12.22
CA ASP A 53 -3.68 7.81 11.92
C ASP A 53 -3.17 9.14 12.50
N SER A 54 -2.63 9.11 13.73
CA SER A 54 -2.03 10.30 14.36
C SER A 54 -0.83 10.85 13.57
N ARG A 55 -0.01 9.98 12.97
CA ARG A 55 1.12 10.39 12.12
C ARG A 55 0.63 10.89 10.76
N GLN A 56 -0.38 10.23 10.19
CA GLN A 56 -0.97 10.65 8.92
C GLN A 56 -1.59 12.04 9.03
N VAL A 57 -2.39 12.29 10.06
CA VAL A 57 -2.97 13.61 10.34
C VAL A 57 -1.88 14.68 10.55
N ALA A 58 -0.79 14.33 11.24
CA ALA A 58 0.29 15.29 11.49
C ALA A 58 1.15 15.60 10.25
N MET A 59 1.28 14.66 9.30
CA MET A 59 2.27 14.73 8.23
C MET A 59 1.67 14.93 6.82
N ASN A 60 0.39 14.60 6.64
CA ASN A 60 -0.30 14.51 5.36
C ASN A 60 -1.70 15.16 5.42
N GLU A 61 -2.29 15.43 4.25
CA GLU A 61 -3.55 16.15 4.12
C GLU A 61 -4.71 15.23 3.74
N PHE A 62 -5.94 15.67 4.07
CA PHE A 62 -7.15 15.07 3.54
C PHE A 62 -7.31 15.48 2.08
N CYS A 63 -7.04 14.54 1.18
CA CYS A 63 -7.25 14.74 -0.25
C CYS A 63 -8.69 14.46 -0.64
N GLN A 64 -9.11 15.03 -1.76
CA GLN A 64 -10.41 14.74 -2.36
C GLN A 64 -10.34 13.41 -3.14
N PRO A 65 -11.15 12.41 -2.80
CA PRO A 65 -11.21 11.13 -3.52
C PRO A 65 -11.69 11.30 -4.97
N GLY A 66 -11.35 10.32 -5.81
CA GLY A 66 -11.82 10.22 -7.19
C GLY A 66 -11.17 11.19 -8.18
N ARG A 67 -10.15 11.94 -7.77
CA ARG A 67 -9.36 12.82 -8.65
C ARG A 67 -7.88 12.74 -8.35
N TYR A 68 -7.04 12.96 -9.35
CA TYR A 68 -5.60 13.10 -9.14
C TYR A 68 -5.28 14.28 -8.20
N ASN A 69 -4.29 14.08 -7.34
CA ASN A 69 -3.74 15.12 -6.48
C ASN A 69 -2.66 15.91 -7.25
N GLU A 70 -3.09 16.56 -8.32
CA GLU A 70 -2.25 17.43 -9.13
C GLU A 70 -1.90 18.70 -8.36
N GLN A 71 -0.59 19.01 -8.32
CA GLN A 71 -0.04 20.14 -7.60
C GLN A 71 0.90 20.89 -8.55
N PRO A 72 0.37 21.66 -9.52
CA PRO A 72 1.17 22.35 -10.53
C PRO A 72 2.08 23.41 -9.89
N ASP A 73 3.19 23.71 -10.59
CA ASP A 73 4.09 24.81 -10.23
C ASP A 73 3.60 26.09 -10.96
N ASN A 74 3.18 27.10 -10.21
CA ASN A 74 2.63 28.35 -10.79
C ASN A 74 3.74 29.38 -11.01
N GLY A 75 4.74 29.03 -11.82
CA GLY A 75 5.92 29.87 -12.07
C GLY A 75 6.94 29.89 -10.92
N VAL A 76 6.58 29.32 -9.76
CA VAL A 76 7.47 29.03 -8.62
C VAL A 76 7.30 27.56 -8.27
N LEU A 77 8.40 26.88 -7.93
CA LEU A 77 8.39 25.48 -7.52
C LEU A 77 7.52 25.32 -6.26
N ASN A 78 6.46 24.52 -6.37
CA ASN A 78 5.65 24.15 -5.23
C ASN A 78 6.39 23.05 -4.45
N TYR A 79 7.16 23.45 -3.44
CA TYR A 79 8.00 22.58 -2.62
C TYR A 79 7.90 22.95 -1.13
N PRO A 80 7.57 22.00 -0.22
CA PRO A 80 7.24 20.60 -0.49
C PRO A 80 5.82 20.44 -1.03
N LYS A 81 5.61 19.47 -1.92
CA LYS A 81 4.27 19.02 -2.31
C LYS A 81 3.65 18.19 -1.18
N ARG A 82 2.33 18.28 -1.05
CA ARG A 82 1.55 17.60 0.00
C ARG A 82 1.21 16.18 -0.40
N SER A 83 1.10 15.27 0.57
CA SER A 83 0.66 13.89 0.33
C SER A 83 -0.69 13.65 0.96
N CYS A 84 -1.43 12.71 0.39
CA CYS A 84 -2.70 12.28 0.94
C CYS A 84 -2.51 11.34 2.12
N GLN A 85 -3.39 11.43 3.09
CA GLN A 85 -3.45 10.47 4.19
C GLN A 85 -3.83 9.07 3.67
N PHE A 86 -3.14 8.06 4.19
CA PHE A 86 -3.59 6.67 4.17
C PHE A 86 -3.57 6.17 5.60
N ASN A 87 -4.74 6.17 6.24
CA ASN A 87 -4.88 5.84 7.64
C ASN A 87 -4.85 4.34 7.86
N ARG A 88 -4.13 3.88 8.88
CA ARG A 88 -4.02 2.46 9.24
C ARG A 88 -5.38 1.83 9.51
N THR A 89 -6.33 2.61 10.02
CA THR A 89 -7.73 2.19 10.21
C THR A 89 -8.44 1.79 8.91
N MET A 90 -8.00 2.27 7.74
CA MET A 90 -8.57 1.88 6.44
C MET A 90 -8.36 0.39 6.12
N LEU A 91 -7.36 -0.25 6.74
CA LEU A 91 -7.08 -1.68 6.59
C LEU A 91 -7.99 -2.57 7.45
N ARG A 92 -8.90 -1.97 8.23
CA ARG A 92 -9.92 -2.67 9.05
C ARG A 92 -9.31 -3.81 9.87
N ASP A 93 -9.75 -5.04 9.66
CA ASP A 93 -9.32 -6.21 10.44
C ASP A 93 -7.83 -6.51 10.23
N CYS A 94 -7.26 -6.13 9.08
CA CYS A 94 -5.83 -6.23 8.79
C CYS A 94 -4.99 -5.04 9.26
N SER A 95 -5.58 -4.12 10.03
CA SER A 95 -4.86 -2.97 10.58
C SER A 95 -3.91 -3.34 11.71
N GLY A 96 -4.12 -4.45 12.42
CA GLY A 96 -3.36 -4.75 13.64
C GLY A 96 -3.82 -3.98 14.89
N LEU A 97 -4.94 -3.26 14.81
CA LEU A 97 -5.48 -2.45 15.92
C LEU A 97 -6.44 -3.25 16.81
N ASN A 98 -7.32 -4.04 16.20
CA ASN A 98 -8.26 -4.91 16.91
C ASN A 98 -7.68 -6.31 17.14
N ASP A 99 -7.03 -6.86 16.10
CA ASP A 99 -6.29 -8.11 16.17
C ASP A 99 -4.81 -7.85 15.92
N SER A 100 -3.99 -7.99 16.97
CA SER A 100 -2.54 -7.79 16.88
C SER A 100 -1.80 -8.94 16.17
N THR A 101 -2.48 -10.05 15.89
CA THR A 101 -1.92 -11.22 15.20
C THR A 101 -2.13 -11.17 13.69
N TYR A 102 -2.90 -10.21 13.17
CA TYR A 102 -3.16 -10.06 11.73
C TYR A 102 -3.73 -11.33 11.10
N GLY A 103 -4.63 -12.03 11.80
CA GLY A 103 -5.32 -13.25 11.39
C GLY A 103 -4.45 -14.51 11.39
N TYR A 104 -3.15 -14.41 11.72
CA TYR A 104 -2.26 -15.57 11.74
C TYR A 104 -2.71 -16.61 12.77
N GLN A 105 -3.22 -16.18 13.92
CA GLN A 105 -3.69 -17.09 14.98
C GLN A 105 -4.90 -17.93 14.54
N GLU A 106 -5.75 -17.39 13.67
CA GLU A 106 -6.99 -18.02 13.20
C GLU A 106 -6.81 -18.80 11.89
N GLY A 107 -5.62 -18.74 11.28
CA GLY A 107 -5.39 -19.36 9.97
C GLY A 107 -5.87 -18.54 8.79
N GLN A 108 -6.16 -17.25 9.00
CA GLN A 108 -6.64 -16.31 7.99
C GLN A 108 -5.71 -15.09 7.92
N PRO A 109 -4.44 -15.28 7.52
CA PRO A 109 -3.41 -14.25 7.64
C PRO A 109 -3.65 -13.07 6.70
N CYS A 110 -3.45 -11.86 7.20
CA CYS A 110 -3.49 -10.63 6.41
C CYS A 110 -2.20 -10.42 5.62
N ILE A 111 -2.36 -10.18 4.31
CA ILE A 111 -1.29 -9.84 3.38
C ILE A 111 -1.53 -8.44 2.84
N LEU A 112 -0.60 -7.51 3.07
CA LEU A 112 -0.72 -6.15 2.54
C LEU A 112 -0.14 -6.10 1.14
N VAL A 113 -0.86 -5.48 0.21
CA VAL A 113 -0.45 -5.40 -1.19
C VAL A 113 -0.08 -3.97 -1.52
N LYS A 114 1.16 -3.76 -1.98
CA LYS A 114 1.71 -2.45 -2.25
C LYS A 114 2.26 -2.37 -3.66
N MET A 115 1.81 -1.36 -4.40
CA MET A 115 2.39 -1.01 -5.71
C MET A 115 3.77 -0.36 -5.54
N ASN A 116 4.61 -0.34 -6.57
CA ASN A 116 5.84 0.44 -6.56
C ASN A 116 5.54 1.89 -6.95
N ARG A 117 6.07 2.86 -6.19
CA ARG A 117 5.91 4.29 -6.52
C ARG A 117 6.78 4.68 -7.71
N VAL A 118 6.18 5.33 -8.71
CA VAL A 118 6.88 5.85 -9.90
C VAL A 118 6.57 7.35 -10.03
N ILE A 119 7.61 8.15 -10.29
CA ILE A 119 7.47 9.61 -10.32
C ILE A 119 6.64 10.01 -11.54
N ASN A 120 5.61 10.84 -11.34
CA ASN A 120 4.67 11.30 -12.36
C ASN A 120 3.86 10.16 -13.02
N PHE A 121 3.66 9.04 -12.33
CA PHE A 121 2.77 7.98 -12.77
C PHE A 121 1.30 8.32 -12.48
N TYR A 122 0.45 8.09 -13.48
CA TYR A 122 -1.00 8.22 -13.40
C TYR A 122 -1.64 6.84 -13.63
N ALA A 123 -2.64 6.49 -12.83
CA ALA A 123 -3.49 5.33 -13.10
C ALA A 123 -4.12 5.47 -14.48
N GLY A 124 -4.21 4.40 -15.27
CA GLY A 124 -4.76 4.46 -16.63
C GLY A 124 -6.25 4.83 -16.65
N GLY A 125 -6.70 5.51 -17.70
CA GLY A 125 -8.13 5.71 -17.97
C GLY A 125 -8.87 6.66 -17.03
N ASN A 126 -8.18 7.44 -16.18
CA ASN A 126 -8.78 8.31 -15.17
C ASN A 126 -9.74 7.53 -14.23
N GLN A 127 -9.37 6.29 -13.91
CA GLN A 127 -10.12 5.40 -13.04
C GLN A 127 -9.22 4.87 -11.91
N PRO A 128 -9.77 4.65 -10.70
CA PRO A 128 -9.04 4.00 -9.62
C PRO A 128 -8.43 2.67 -10.08
N MET A 129 -7.27 2.32 -9.53
CA MET A 129 -6.69 1.01 -9.79
C MET A 129 -7.38 -0.04 -8.92
N ASN A 130 -7.67 -1.20 -9.50
CA ASN A 130 -8.25 -2.32 -8.78
C ASN A 130 -7.20 -3.43 -8.60
N VAL A 131 -7.01 -3.86 -7.35
CA VAL A 131 -6.19 -5.03 -7.02
C VAL A 131 -7.13 -6.19 -6.79
N SER A 132 -6.86 -7.32 -7.43
CA SER A 132 -7.56 -8.58 -7.18
C SER A 132 -6.57 -9.68 -6.85
N CYS A 133 -6.99 -10.60 -5.99
CA CYS A 133 -6.22 -11.78 -5.59
C CYS A 133 -6.99 -13.02 -6.03
N SER A 134 -6.34 -13.93 -6.74
CA SER A 134 -6.92 -15.19 -7.18
C SER A 134 -5.90 -16.31 -7.12
N ALA A 135 -6.38 -17.55 -7.07
CA ALA A 135 -5.52 -18.71 -7.16
C ALA A 135 -4.80 -18.72 -8.52
N LYS A 136 -3.54 -19.16 -8.52
CA LYS A 136 -2.72 -19.23 -9.75
C LYS A 136 -3.24 -20.30 -10.73
N LYS A 137 -3.82 -21.37 -10.20
CA LYS A 137 -4.39 -22.47 -10.95
C LYS A 137 -5.80 -22.77 -10.46
N GLU A 138 -6.62 -23.30 -11.35
CA GLU A 138 -8.00 -23.67 -11.06
C GLU A 138 -8.12 -24.72 -9.94
N GLU A 139 -7.19 -25.69 -9.90
CA GLU A 139 -7.10 -26.72 -8.86
C GLU A 139 -6.85 -26.16 -7.45
N ASP A 140 -6.30 -24.94 -7.33
CA ASP A 140 -6.00 -24.28 -6.06
C ASP A 140 -7.12 -23.32 -5.61
N MET A 141 -8.14 -23.07 -6.45
CA MET A 141 -9.23 -22.14 -6.11
C MET A 141 -9.96 -22.54 -4.84
N GLN A 142 -10.22 -23.83 -4.64
CA GLN A 142 -10.89 -24.34 -3.45
C GLN A 142 -10.02 -24.23 -2.19
N LYS A 143 -8.69 -24.14 -2.34
CA LYS A 143 -7.74 -24.04 -1.21
C LYS A 143 -7.57 -22.60 -0.72
N LEU A 144 -7.84 -21.61 -1.57
CA LEU A 144 -7.68 -20.19 -1.25
C LEU A 144 -8.69 -19.73 -0.19
N GLY A 145 -9.87 -20.34 -0.15
CA GLY A 145 -10.95 -19.97 0.76
C GLY A 145 -11.57 -18.62 0.42
N GLU A 146 -12.27 -18.04 1.41
CA GLU A 146 -12.86 -16.71 1.30
C GLU A 146 -11.78 -15.63 1.43
N LEU A 147 -11.84 -14.62 0.56
CA LEU A 147 -10.95 -13.47 0.58
C LEU A 147 -11.71 -12.20 0.95
N ALA A 148 -11.18 -11.47 1.93
CA ALA A 148 -11.61 -10.11 2.24
C ALA A 148 -10.51 -9.13 1.82
N MET A 149 -10.89 -8.05 1.13
CA MET A 149 -9.98 -6.98 0.73
C MET A 149 -10.34 -5.67 1.42
N PHE A 150 -9.30 -4.98 1.91
CA PHE A 150 -9.42 -3.70 2.60
C PHE A 150 -8.39 -2.71 2.04
N PRO A 151 -8.79 -1.53 1.57
CA PRO A 151 -10.16 -1.03 1.40
C PRO A 151 -11.02 -1.93 0.48
N ALA A 152 -12.34 -1.81 0.58
CA ALA A 152 -13.28 -2.65 -0.17
C ALA A 152 -12.97 -2.62 -1.69
N ASP A 153 -13.19 -3.77 -2.33
CA ASP A 153 -12.89 -4.03 -3.74
C ASP A 153 -11.40 -3.90 -4.13
N GLY A 154 -10.48 -3.73 -3.18
CA GLY A 154 -9.04 -3.60 -3.50
C GLY A 154 -8.72 -2.32 -4.28
N ASN A 155 -9.53 -1.27 -4.11
CA ASN A 155 -9.40 -0.04 -4.88
C ASN A 155 -8.31 0.90 -4.33
N ILE A 156 -7.45 1.37 -5.23
CA ILE A 156 -6.48 2.44 -4.97
C ILE A 156 -6.98 3.71 -5.68
N ASP A 157 -7.43 4.67 -4.87
CA ASP A 157 -8.00 5.92 -5.35
C ASP A 157 -6.99 6.79 -6.12
N LEU A 158 -7.50 7.55 -7.10
CA LEU A 158 -6.72 8.48 -7.92
C LEU A 158 -5.97 9.54 -7.09
N MET A 159 -6.49 9.90 -5.91
CA MET A 159 -5.89 10.93 -5.06
C MET A 159 -4.46 10.60 -4.61
N TYR A 160 -4.08 9.32 -4.61
CA TYR A 160 -2.70 8.93 -4.29
C TYR A 160 -1.69 9.16 -5.42
N PHE A 161 -2.17 9.61 -6.58
CA PHE A 161 -1.37 9.88 -7.77
C PHE A 161 -1.49 11.35 -8.22
N PRO A 162 -0.47 11.89 -8.91
CA PRO A 162 0.84 11.28 -9.14
C PRO A 162 1.76 11.37 -7.91
N TYR A 163 2.77 10.51 -7.87
CA TYR A 163 3.88 10.63 -6.92
C TYR A 163 4.94 11.59 -7.46
N TYR A 164 5.39 12.57 -6.66
CA TYR A 164 6.35 13.60 -7.12
C TYR A 164 7.80 13.33 -6.73
N GLY A 165 8.09 12.18 -6.13
CA GLY A 165 9.45 11.85 -5.70
C GLY A 165 9.75 12.26 -4.26
N LYS A 166 10.68 11.53 -3.62
CA LYS A 166 10.92 11.62 -2.17
C LYS A 166 11.44 12.99 -1.73
N LYS A 167 12.17 13.68 -2.61
CA LYS A 167 12.68 15.02 -2.31
C LYS A 167 11.53 16.02 -2.20
N VAL A 168 10.59 15.97 -3.14
CA VAL A 168 9.50 16.96 -3.25
C VAL A 168 8.34 16.63 -2.33
N GLN A 169 8.07 15.34 -2.12
CA GLN A 169 6.92 14.84 -1.36
C GLN A 169 7.43 13.89 -0.26
N VAL A 170 8.05 14.47 0.77
CA VAL A 170 8.84 13.76 1.80
C VAL A 170 7.99 12.77 2.60
N ASN A 171 6.77 13.16 2.93
CA ASN A 171 5.86 12.40 3.79
C ASN A 171 4.94 11.43 3.03
N TYR A 172 5.20 11.23 1.73
CA TYR A 172 4.36 10.36 0.91
C TYR A 172 4.27 8.94 1.48
N THR A 173 3.09 8.60 1.95
CA THR A 173 2.68 7.25 2.30
C THR A 173 1.90 6.67 1.13
N GLN A 174 2.41 5.55 0.63
CA GLN A 174 1.82 4.90 -0.52
C GLN A 174 0.64 4.05 -0.06
N PRO A 175 -0.51 4.06 -0.76
CA PRO A 175 -1.64 3.19 -0.44
C PRO A 175 -1.24 1.71 -0.42
N VAL A 176 -1.86 0.96 0.49
CA VAL A 176 -1.59 -0.46 0.77
C VAL A 176 -2.87 -1.24 1.02
#